data_AF-A0A5Q4STF6-F1
#
_entry.id   AF-A0A5Q4STF6-F1
#
_cell.length_a   1.000
_cell.length_b   1.000
_cell.length_c   1.000
_cell.angle_alpha   90.00
_cell.angle_beta   90.00
_cell.angle_gamma   90.00
#
_symmetry.space_group_name_H-M   'P 1'
#
loop_
_entity.id
_entity.type
_entity.pdbx_description
1 polymer ?
#
loop_
_entity_poly.entity_id
_entity_poly.type
_entity_poly.pdbx_seq_one_letter_code
_entity_poly.pdbx_strand_id
1 'polypeptide(L)' 'MCISATTLFITSTGQGALFSLAGYTDEARSRADGLAIPLFVLDLTGAPQPVNGPADELVSVGP' A
#
# COMPACT_ATOMS: atom_id res chain seq x y z
N MET A 1 8.76 -17.72 -1.34
CA MET A 1 7.91 -17.25 -2.45
C MET A 1 7.48 -15.83 -2.12
N CYS A 2 8.27 -14.83 -2.50
CA CYS A 2 8.01 -13.43 -2.15
C CYS A 2 7.10 -12.84 -3.23
N ILE A 3 5.86 -12.52 -2.88
CA ILE A 3 4.92 -11.92 -3.82
C ILE A 3 5.29 -10.44 -3.93
N SER A 4 6.05 -10.11 -4.97
CA SER A 4 6.52 -8.76 -5.25
C SER A 4 5.31 -7.87 -5.61
N ALA A 5 5.10 -6.79 -4.86
CA ALA A 5 4.13 -5.75 -5.24
C ALA A 5 4.62 -5.10 -6.54
N THR A 6 3.92 -5.36 -7.65
CA THR A 6 4.40 -5.03 -9.00
C THR A 6 3.96 -3.64 -9.47
N THR A 7 3.07 -2.94 -8.74
CA THR A 7 2.54 -1.65 -9.16
C THR A 7 2.83 -0.57 -8.13
N LEU A 8 3.69 0.38 -8.50
CA LEU A 8 3.94 1.64 -7.82
C LEU A 8 3.12 2.74 -8.52
N PHE A 9 2.26 3.44 -7.79
CA PHE A 9 1.56 4.63 -8.27
C PHE A 9 2.15 5.87 -7.60
N ILE A 10 2.50 6.90 -8.37
CA ILE A 10 3.06 8.16 -7.86
C ILE A 10 1.98 9.23 -7.97
N THR A 11 1.62 9.85 -6.85
CA THR A 11 0.71 11.00 -6.80
C THR A 11 1.43 12.29 -7.25
N SER A 12 0.68 13.33 -7.62
CA SER A 12 1.27 14.63 -8.03
C SER A 12 2.12 15.31 -6.94
N THR A 13 2.00 14.86 -5.68
CA THR A 13 2.79 15.31 -4.53
C THR A 13 4.08 14.52 -4.32
N GLY A 14 4.36 13.50 -5.16
CA GLY A 14 5.56 12.67 -5.06
C GLY A 14 5.47 11.53 -4.03
N GLN A 15 4.32 11.34 -3.39
CA GLN A 15 4.08 10.20 -2.50
C GLN A 15 3.68 8.98 -3.34
N GLY A 16 4.44 7.89 -3.19
CA GLY A 16 4.20 6.62 -3.88
C GLY A 16 3.43 5.64 -2.99
N ALA A 17 2.44 4.94 -3.57
CA ALA A 17 1.72 3.86 -2.90
C ALA A 17 1.94 2.52 -3.62
N LEU A 18 1.99 1.43 -2.86
CA LEU A 18 2.14 0.07 -3.39
C LEU A 18 0.82 -0.71 -3.29
N PHE A 19 0.53 -1.49 -4.34
CA PHE A 19 -0.66 -2.33 -4.43
C PHE A 19 -0.28 -3.80 -4.65
N SER A 20 -0.98 -4.70 -3.95
CA SER A 20 -0.82 -6.15 -4.09
C SER A 20 -2.16 -6.86 -4.09
N LEU A 21 -2.33 -7.89 -4.92
CA LEU A 21 -3.50 -8.77 -4.86
C LEU A 21 -3.37 -9.88 -3.80
N ALA A 22 -2.15 -10.30 -3.51
CA ALA A 22 -1.91 -11.46 -2.63
C ALA A 22 -1.52 -11.08 -1.20
N GLY A 23 -1.57 -9.78 -0.88
CA GLY A 23 -1.09 -9.27 0.40
C GLY A 23 0.42 -9.03 0.45
N TYR A 24 0.89 -8.78 1.67
CA TYR A 24 2.28 -8.48 2.02
C TYR A 24 2.69 -9.39 3.17
N THR A 25 3.98 -9.71 3.24
CA THR A 25 4.55 -10.34 4.43
C THR A 25 4.63 -9.32 5.57
N ASP A 26 4.66 -9.79 6.82
CA ASP A 26 4.77 -8.91 7.98
C ASP A 26 6.08 -8.09 7.96
N GLU A 27 7.17 -8.68 7.46
CA GLU A 27 8.44 -7.97 7.26
C GLU A 27 8.31 -6.82 6.26
N ALA A 28 7.57 -7.04 5.16
CA ALA A 28 7.31 -5.99 4.17
C ALA A 28 6.43 -4.88 4.74
N ARG A 29 5.40 -5.21 5.54
CA ARG A 29 4.57 -4.21 6.23
C ARG A 29 5.40 -3.37 7.20
N SER A 30 6.17 -4.02 8.06
CA SER A 30 7.02 -3.33 9.05
C SER A 30 8.04 -2.40 8.39
N ARG A 31 8.64 -2.82 7.26
CA ARG A 31 9.54 -1.94 6.49
C ARG A 31 8.80 -0.75 5.88
N ALA A 32 7.61 -0.96 5.32
CA ALA A 32 6.83 0.12 4.72
C ALA A 32 6.39 1.15 5.77
N ASP A 33 6.04 0.70 6.97
CA ASP A 33 5.72 1.59 8.09
C ASP A 33 6.91 2.49 8.47
N GLY A 34 8.10 1.92 8.55
CA GLY A 34 9.33 2.68 8.81
C GLY A 34 9.68 3.69 7.70
N LEU A 35 9.18 3.49 6.49
CA LEU A 35 9.38 4.38 5.34
C LEU A 35 8.16 5.28 5.06
N ALA A 36 7.11 5.18 5.86
CA ALA A 36 5.82 5.83 5.63
C ALA A 36 5.26 5.59 4.21
N ILE A 37 5.44 4.38 3.67
CA ILE A 37 4.90 3.99 2.36
C ILE A 37 3.50 3.38 2.56
N PRO A 38 2.45 3.96 1.97
CA PRO A 38 1.11 3.37 1.95
C PRO A 38 1.09 2.04 1.22
N LEU A 39 0.56 1.01 1.89
CA LEU A 39 0.32 -0.31 1.31
C LEU A 39 -1.17 -0.59 1.17
N PHE A 40 -1.56 -1.11 0.00
CA PHE A 40 -2.94 -1.48 -0.29
C PHE A 40 -3.04 -2.92 -0.80
N VAL A 41 -4.06 -3.64 -0.32
CA VAL A 41 -4.45 -4.93 -0.91
C VAL A 41 -5.70 -4.74 -1.75
N LEU A 42 -5.64 -5.18 -3.00
CA LEU A 42 -6.82 -5.16 -3.86
C LEU A 42 -7.71 -6.35 -3.52
N ASP A 43 -8.98 -6.09 -3.23
CA ASP A 43 -9.98 -7.14 -3.11
C ASP A 43 -10.42 -7.67 -4.49
N LEU A 44 -11.33 -8.65 -4.50
CA LEU A 44 -11.84 -9.27 -5.75
C LEU A 44 -12.66 -8.30 -6.63
N THR A 45 -13.07 -7.16 -6.09
CA THR A 45 -13.75 -6.09 -6.82
C THR A 45 -12.77 -5.07 -7.41
N GLY A 46 -11.49 -5.17 -7.05
CA GLY A 46 -10.44 -4.22 -7.42
C GLY A 46 -10.38 -2.99 -6.51
N ALA A 47 -11.12 -2.97 -5.40
CA ALA A 47 -11.07 -1.86 -4.46
C ALA A 47 -9.81 -1.98 -3.56
N PRO A 48 -9.02 -0.90 -3.42
CA PRO A 48 -7.85 -0.91 -2.56
C PRO A 48 -8.24 -0.82 -1.08
N GLN A 49 -7.85 -1.82 -0.30
CA GLN A 49 -8.01 -1.86 1.15
C GLN A 49 -6.69 -1.46 1.82
N PRO A 50 -6.68 -0.44 2.70
CA PRO A 50 -5.48 -0.07 3.44
C PRO A 50 -5.07 -1.21 4.36
N VAL A 51 -3.77 -1.49 4.44
CA VAL A 51 -3.23 -2.55 5.31
C VAL A 51 -2.16 -2.08 6.28
N ASN A 52 -1.91 -0.77 6.33
CA ASN A 52 -1.00 -0.15 7.27
C ASN A 52 -1.38 1.31 7.58
N GLY A 53 -0.83 1.86 8.65
CA GLY A 53 -1.15 3.22 9.13
C GLY A 53 -1.00 4.31 8.07
N PRO A 54 0.11 4.39 7.32
CA PRO A 54 0.26 5.34 6.21
C PRO A 54 -0.83 5.24 5.14
N ALA A 55 -1.36 4.03 4.86
CA ALA A 55 -2.48 3.85 3.93
C ALA A 55 -3.81 4.32 4.53
N ASP A 56 -4.05 4.03 5.81
CA ASP A 56 -5.24 4.54 6.52
C ASP A 56 -5.25 6.07 6.55
N GLU A 57 -4.11 6.69 6.84
CA GLU A 57 -3.94 8.14 6.80
C GLU A 57 -4.27 8.67 5.41
N LEU A 58 -3.67 8.11 4.35
CA LEU A 58 -3.91 8.54 2.98
C LEU A 58 -5.38 8.48 2.58
N VAL A 59 -6.11 7.43 2.99
CA VAL A 59 -7.56 7.32 2.75
C VAL A 59 -8.33 8.37 3.54
N SER A 60 -7.92 8.67 4.78
CA SER A 60 -8.60 9.64 5.65
C SER A 60 -8.47 11.09 5.15
N VAL A 61 -7.36 11.45 4.50
CA VAL A 61 -7.16 12.81 3.98
C VAL A 61 -7.98 13.05 2.70
N GLY A 62 -8.43 11.98 2.03
CA GLY A 62 -9.07 12.05 0.73
C GLY A 62 -8.09 12.46 -0.38
N PRO A 63 -8.47 12.30 -1.67
CA PRO A 63 -7.66 12.75 -2.80
C PRO A 63 -7.51 14.27 -2.87
#